data_AF-A0A535K936-F1
#
_entry.id   AF-A0A535K936-F1
#
_cell.length_a   1.000
_cell.length_b   1.000
_cell.length_c   1.000
_cell.angle_alpha   90.00
_cell.angle_beta   90.00
_cell.angle_gamma   90.00
#
_symmetry.space_group_name_H-M   'P 1'
#
loop_
_entity.id
_entity.type
_entity.pdbx_description
1 polymer ?
#
loop_
_entity_poly.entity_id
_entity_poly.type
_entity_poly.pdbx_seq_one_letter_code
_entity_poly.pdbx_strand_id
1 'polypeptide(L)'
;MALRAELYCYFCGHGLGEVVVPTNARRPTVEQLRTAYANVGGGDAPVWNDGDQPLCPRCGGQLFLERFEHEVVRASERRTLKRAS
;
A
#
# COMPACT_ATOMS: atom_id res chain seq x y z
N MET A 1 -14.69 3.84 -6.85
CA MET A 1 -14.03 4.69 -5.83
C MET A 1 -12.61 4.19 -5.64
N ALA A 2 -11.78 4.94 -4.93
CA ALA A 2 -10.43 4.54 -4.57
C ALA A 2 -10.22 4.86 -3.09
N LEU A 3 -9.19 4.27 -2.50
CA LEU A 3 -8.84 4.44 -1.12
C LEU A 3 -7.32 4.58 -1.06
N ARG A 4 -6.85 5.56 -0.29
CA ARG A 4 -5.42 5.68 0.05
C ARG A 4 -5.14 4.74 1.20
N ALA A 5 -4.05 3.99 1.13
CA ALA A 5 -3.67 3.00 2.15
C ALA A 5 -2.15 2.99 2.36
N GLU A 6 -1.71 2.82 3.60
CA GLU A 6 -0.29 2.62 3.94
C GLU A 6 -0.11 1.38 4.82
N LEU A 7 0.94 0.61 4.51
CA LEU A 7 1.42 -0.50 5.32
C LEU A 7 2.56 -0.03 6.22
N TYR A 8 2.47 -0.38 7.50
CA TYR A 8 3.39 0.04 8.55
C TYR A 8 3.91 -1.14 9.35
N CYS A 9 5.19 -1.11 9.68
CA CYS A 9 5.84 -2.08 10.55
C CYS A 9 5.97 -1.54 11.97
N TYR A 10 5.12 -1.99 12.90
CA TYR A 10 5.22 -1.62 14.31
C TYR A 10 6.48 -2.12 15.02
N PHE A 11 7.22 -3.07 14.42
CA PHE A 11 8.46 -3.57 15.01
C PHE A 11 9.65 -2.63 14.81
N CYS A 12 9.81 -2.06 13.60
CA CYS A 12 10.95 -1.17 13.29
C CYS A 12 10.54 0.27 12.94
N GLY A 13 9.24 0.58 12.99
CA GLY A 13 8.67 1.89 12.71
C GLY A 13 8.63 2.28 11.23
N HIS A 14 8.82 1.33 10.31
CA HIS A 14 8.92 1.59 8.87
C HIS A 14 7.54 1.63 8.20
N GLY A 15 7.19 2.77 7.59
CA GLY A 15 6.07 2.88 6.64
C GLY A 15 6.53 2.67 5.21
N LEU A 16 5.75 1.94 4.41
CA LEU A 16 6.05 1.62 3.01
C LEU A 16 5.58 2.69 2.01
N GLY A 17 5.07 3.81 2.50
CA GLY A 17 4.47 4.84 1.68
C GLY A 17 3.04 4.52 1.27
N GLU A 18 2.30 5.59 1.01
CA GLU A 18 0.89 5.50 0.64
C GLU A 18 0.68 4.99 -0.78
N VAL A 19 -0.29 4.10 -0.95
CA VAL A 19 -0.73 3.58 -2.25
C VAL A 19 -2.21 3.85 -2.49
N VAL A 20 -2.57 4.05 -3.75
CA VAL A 20 -3.97 4.18 -4.17
C VAL A 20 -4.51 2.80 -4.53
N VAL A 21 -5.48 2.35 -3.75
CA VAL A 21 -6.15 1.06 -3.93
C VAL A 21 -7.52 1.26 -4.59
N PRO A 22 -7.77 0.71 -5.80
CA PRO A 22 -9.07 0.76 -6.42
C PRO A 22 -10.03 -0.19 -5.70
N THR A 23 -10.92 0.36 -4.87
CA THR A 23 -11.92 -0.41 -4.13
C THR A 23 -13.16 0.44 -3.83
N ASN A 24 -14.31 -0.22 -3.70
CA ASN A 24 -15.55 0.38 -3.20
C ASN A 24 -15.83 -0.04 -1.74
N ALA A 25 -14.99 -0.91 -1.16
CA ALA A 25 -15.12 -1.37 0.21
C ALA A 25 -14.52 -0.35 1.19
N ARG A 26 -14.96 -0.38 2.45
CA ARG A 26 -14.37 0.42 3.53
C ARG A 26 -12.93 0.08 3.84
N ARG A 27 -12.51 -1.16 3.60
CA ARG A 27 -11.15 -1.63 3.82
C ARG A 27 -10.67 -2.40 2.57
N PRO A 28 -9.44 -2.16 2.08
CA PRO A 28 -8.91 -2.91 0.96
C PRO A 28 -8.62 -4.36 1.36
N THR A 29 -8.78 -5.29 0.41
CA THR A 29 -8.36 -6.68 0.59
C THR A 29 -6.85 -6.81 0.46
N VAL A 30 -6.32 -7.94 0.92
CA VAL A 30 -4.89 -8.26 0.82
C VAL A 30 -4.43 -8.31 -0.65
N GLU A 31 -5.19 -8.95 -1.53
CA GLU A 31 -4.88 -9.00 -2.97
C GLU A 31 -4.87 -7.61 -3.62
N GLN A 32 -5.81 -6.75 -3.22
CA GLN A 32 -5.87 -5.36 -3.69
C GLN A 32 -4.65 -4.56 -3.25
N LEU A 33 -4.21 -4.75 -1.99
CA LEU A 33 -2.98 -4.15 -1.48
C LEU A 33 -1.75 -4.68 -2.24
N ARG A 34 -1.62 -6.00 -2.40
CA ARG A 34 -0.54 -6.61 -3.18
C ARG A 34 -0.44 -6.03 -4.57
N THR A 35 -1.56 -5.92 -5.26
CA THR A 35 -1.62 -5.33 -6.60
C THR A 35 -1.21 -3.86 -6.58
N ALA A 36 -1.67 -3.08 -5.60
CA ALA A 36 -1.33 -1.67 -5.50
C ALA A 36 0.17 -1.46 -5.30
N TYR A 37 0.79 -2.16 -4.33
CA TYR A 37 2.22 -2.06 -4.06
C TYR A 37 3.09 -2.59 -5.20
N ALA A 38 2.65 -3.62 -5.93
CA ALA A 38 3.37 -4.12 -7.11
C ALA A 38 3.46 -3.08 -8.25
N ASN A 39 2.55 -2.10 -8.28
CA ASN A 39 2.53 -1.05 -9.30
C ASN A 39 3.32 0.21 -8.89
N VAL A 40 3.78 0.31 -7.64
CA VAL A 40 4.63 1.42 -7.18
C VAL A 40 6.06 1.11 -7.58
N GLY A 41 6.46 1.55 -8.77
CA GLY A 41 7.84 1.44 -9.22
C GLY A 41 8.77 2.30 -8.37
N GLY A 42 9.87 1.72 -7.87
CA GLY A 42 10.99 2.47 -7.26
C GLY A 42 10.93 2.71 -5.75
N GLY A 43 9.90 2.21 -5.04
CA GLY A 43 9.80 2.28 -3.57
C GLY A 43 10.13 0.96 -2.86
N ASP A 44 10.32 1.01 -1.54
CA ASP A 44 10.34 -0.18 -0.68
C ASP A 44 8.99 -0.90 -0.80
N ALA A 45 9.01 -2.14 -1.29
CA ALA A 45 7.81 -2.97 -1.45
C ALA A 45 7.72 -3.99 -0.31
N PRO A 46 6.49 -4.34 0.14
CA PRO A 46 6.32 -5.42 1.10
C PRO A 46 6.76 -6.76 0.51
N VAL A 47 7.39 -7.60 1.34
CA VAL A 47 7.64 -9.01 1.03
C VAL A 47 6.39 -9.79 1.41
N TRP A 48 5.93 -10.72 0.58
CA TRP A 48 4.74 -11.53 0.85
C TRP A 48 5.16 -12.95 1.21
N ASN A 49 4.61 -13.52 2.28
CA ASN A 49 4.78 -14.94 2.57
C ASN A 49 3.67 -15.80 1.93
N ASP A 50 3.75 -17.12 2.10
CA ASP A 50 2.79 -18.09 1.55
C ASP A 50 1.34 -17.92 2.06
N GLY A 51 1.15 -17.23 3.18
CA GLY A 51 -0.16 -16.93 3.77
C GLY A 51 -0.71 -15.55 3.38
N ASP A 52 -0.18 -14.95 2.33
CA ASP A 52 -0.50 -13.58 1.87
C ASP A 52 -0.28 -12.48 2.92
N GLN A 53 0.48 -12.75 3.99
CA GLN A 53 0.82 -11.76 5.00
C GLN A 53 1.96 -10.87 4.48
N PRO A 54 1.79 -9.53 4.47
CA PRO A 54 2.87 -8.62 4.13
C PRO A 54 3.89 -8.52 5.27
N LEU A 55 5.17 -8.55 4.91
CA LEU A 55 6.34 -8.47 5.77
C LEU A 55 7.22 -7.28 5.39
N CYS A 56 7.81 -6.66 6.41
CA CYS A 56 8.65 -5.49 6.25
C CYS A 56 9.95 -5.87 5.54
N PRO A 57 10.31 -5.22 4.41
CA PRO A 57 11.53 -5.51 3.68
C PRO A 57 12.81 -5.20 4.49
N ARG A 58 12.72 -4.39 5.55
CA ARG A 58 13.87 -3.98 6.38
C ARG A 58 14.19 -4.98 7.50
N CYS A 59 13.19 -5.60 8.11
CA CYS A 59 13.38 -6.39 9.33
C CYS A 59 12.63 -7.74 9.35
N GLY A 60 11.83 -8.04 8.33
CA GLY A 60 11.00 -9.25 8.27
C GLY A 60 9.77 -9.25 9.19
N GLY A 61 9.56 -8.19 9.99
CA GLY A 61 8.39 -8.07 10.86
C GLY A 61 7.08 -7.94 10.08
N GLN A 62 5.96 -8.36 10.67
CA GLN A 62 4.64 -8.23 10.05
C GLN A 62 4.29 -6.76 9.82
N LEU A 63 3.71 -6.51 8.65
CA LEU A 63 3.15 -5.21 8.29
C LEU A 63 1.65 -5.19 8.54
N PHE A 64 1.18 -4.02 8.95
CA PHE A 64 -0.21 -3.77 9.29
C PHE A 64 -0.72 -2.59 8.49
N LEU A 65 -2.01 -2.58 8.18
CA LEU A 65 -2.67 -1.44 7.55
C LEU A 65 -2.87 -0.37 8.64
N GLU A 66 -2.04 0.67 8.63
CA GLU A 66 -2.08 1.72 9.67
C GLU A 66 -3.10 2.81 9.32
N ARG A 67 -3.13 3.25 8.06
CA ARG A 67 -3.92 4.40 7.62
C ARG A 67 -4.65 4.07 6.35
N PHE A 68 -5.94 4.40 6.32
CA PHE A 68 -6.64 4.52 5.06
C PHE A 68 -7.73 5.59 5.09
N GLU A 69 -7.87 6.30 3.98
CA GLU A 69 -8.92 7.30 3.78
C GLU A 69 -9.66 7.04 2.46
N HIS A 70 -10.98 7.17 2.50
CA HIS A 70 -11.83 7.13 1.31
C HIS A 70 -11.73 8.45 0.54
N GLU A 71 -10.59 8.68 -0.10
CA GLU A 71 -10.43 9.78 -1.03
C GLU A 71 -10.90 9.37 -2.43
N VAL A 72 -11.79 10.16 -3.04
CA VAL A 72 -12.18 9.98 -4.45
C VAL A 72 -11.03 10.45 -5.33
N VAL A 73 -10.04 9.58 -5.56
CA VAL A 73 -8.88 9.89 -6.41
C VAL A 73 -9.36 10.12 -7.85
N ARG A 74 -9.33 11.38 -8.31
CA ARG A 74 -9.72 11.75 -9.67
C ARG A 74 -8.67 11.28 -10.68
N ALA A 75 -9.09 11.03 -11.92
CA ALA A 75 -8.23 10.47 -12.96
C ALA A 75 -6.95 11.30 -13.25
N SER A 76 -7.00 12.61 -13.01
CA SER A 76 -5.87 13.54 -13.12
C SER A 76 -4.77 13.29 -12.08
N GLU A 77 -5.13 12.92 -10.85
CA GLU A 77 -4.18 12.74 -9.74
C GLU A 77 -3.41 11.42 -9.83
N ARG A 78 -4.02 10.38 -10.42
CA ARG A 78 -3.33 9.12 -10.74
C ARG A 78 -2.13 9.32 -11.67
N ARG A 79 -2.15 10.38 -12.49
CA ARG A 79 -1.08 10.68 -13.47
C ARG A 79 0.10 11.40 -12.81
N THR A 80 -0.14 12.16 -11.75
CA THR A 80 0.87 12.91 -10.99
C THR A 80 1.74 11.96 -10.16
N LEU A 81 1.15 10.90 -9.58
CA LEU A 81 1.89 9.87 -8.84
C LEU A 81 2.84 9.03 -9.71
N LYS A 82 2.63 8.96 -11.04
CA LYS A 82 3.60 8.35 -11.98
C LYS A 82 4.86 9.20 -12.21
N ARG A 83 4.92 10.43 -11.70
CA ARG A 83 5.96 11.42 -12.04
C ARG A 83 6.80 11.92 -10.86
N ALA A 84 6.45 11.58 -9.63
CA ALA A 84 7.32 11.83 -8.50
C ALA A 84 8.23 10.60 -8.31
N SER A 85 9.37 10.62 -8.99
CA SER A 85 10.51 9.70 -8.82
C SER A 85 11.78 10.53 -8.87
#